data_AF-A0A4Q1K3P0-F1
#
_entry.id   AF-A0A4Q1K3P0-F1
#
_cell.length_a   1.000
_cell.length_b   1.000
_cell.length_c   1.000
_cell.angle_alpha   90.00
_cell.angle_beta   90.00
_cell.angle_gamma   90.00
#
_symmetry.space_group_name_H-M   'P 1'
#
loop_
_entity.id
_entity.type
_entity.pdbx_description
1 polymer ?
#
loop_
_entity_poly.entity_id
_entity_poly.type
_entity_poly.pdbx_seq_one_letter_code
_entity_poly.pdbx_strand_id
1 'polypeptide(L)'
;MKQDTFNRYESWKHCYQAFEDVSNDNDYLALHLGFYLASWGMYRGSTGLLQKDYKIHVGAIEIIKTYHKDLRCKVDFEVSKDSIDKIIKLKNDLFHHYNQFNYQTKRNTFEKKPPTDTLLSKIILGTLGCSPAFDRYFNDGVKLKNISATKFEYRSLEFLFDFIQTNESKIKELQSYYLKEMDIYYPTFKIVDMFFWNEGFKK
;
A
#
# COMPACT_ATOMS: atom_id res chain seq x y z
N MET A 1 13.70 22.35 2.76
CA MET A 1 12.51 22.60 1.92
C MET A 1 11.43 23.21 2.80
N LYS A 2 10.69 24.23 2.33
CA LYS A 2 9.48 24.67 3.04
C LYS A 2 8.51 23.47 3.06
N GLN A 3 8.13 23.04 4.25
CA GLN A 3 7.23 21.91 4.44
C GLN A 3 5.81 22.41 4.17
N ASP A 4 5.22 22.01 3.06
CA ASP A 4 3.81 22.27 2.80
C ASP A 4 2.97 21.45 3.79
N THR A 5 2.28 22.14 4.70
CA THR A 5 1.49 21.55 5.78
C THR A 5 0.32 20.71 5.28
N PHE A 6 -0.11 20.89 4.02
CA PHE A 6 -1.23 20.16 3.41
C PHE A 6 -0.78 19.31 2.22
N ASN A 7 0.49 18.89 2.23
CA ASN A 7 1.04 18.08 1.16
C ASN A 7 0.31 16.72 1.05
N ARG A 8 0.21 16.22 -0.19
CA ARG A 8 -0.46 14.94 -0.47
C ARG A 8 0.20 13.70 0.17
N TYR A 9 1.44 13.78 0.64
CA TYR A 9 2.11 12.64 1.28
C TYR A 9 1.48 12.30 2.64
N GLU A 10 0.87 13.29 3.32
CA GLU A 10 0.12 13.10 4.57
C GLU A 10 -1.09 12.16 4.41
N SER A 11 -1.63 12.00 3.18
CA SER A 11 -2.75 11.09 2.92
C SER A 11 -2.46 9.64 3.33
N TRP A 12 -1.20 9.19 3.21
CA TRP A 12 -0.80 7.88 3.71
C TRP A 12 -0.86 7.82 5.24
N LYS A 13 -0.35 8.85 5.93
CA LYS A 13 -0.36 8.95 7.39
C LYS A 13 -1.78 8.89 7.93
N HIS A 14 -2.69 9.69 7.38
CA HIS A 14 -4.09 9.69 7.80
C HIS A 14 -4.79 8.35 7.57
N CYS A 15 -4.57 7.69 6.44
CA CYS A 15 -5.12 6.36 6.20
C CYS A 15 -4.52 5.34 7.18
N TYR A 16 -3.20 5.29 7.29
CA TYR A 16 -2.50 4.35 8.16
C TYR A 16 -2.92 4.47 9.64
N GLN A 17 -3.07 5.71 10.13
CA GLN A 17 -3.55 6.00 11.50
C GLN A 17 -5.01 5.61 11.70
N ALA A 18 -5.90 5.84 10.72
CA ALA A 18 -7.29 5.42 10.82
C ALA A 18 -7.42 3.90 11.02
N PHE A 19 -6.52 3.12 10.40
CA PHE A 19 -6.44 1.66 10.53
C PHE A 19 -5.59 1.19 11.73
N GLU A 20 -5.20 2.07 12.65
CA GLU A 20 -4.65 1.66 13.94
C GLU A 20 -5.74 0.96 14.77
N ASP A 21 -6.96 1.51 14.75
CA ASP A 21 -8.14 0.93 15.37
C ASP A 21 -9.11 0.39 14.31
N VAL A 22 -9.13 -0.94 14.16
CA VAL A 22 -10.07 -1.64 13.27
C VAL A 22 -11.46 -1.80 13.85
N SER A 23 -11.72 -1.36 15.08
CA SER A 23 -13.09 -1.25 15.61
C SER A 23 -13.85 -0.07 15.01
N ASN A 24 -13.13 0.89 14.40
CA ASN A 24 -13.71 1.99 13.65
C ASN A 24 -14.70 1.51 12.59
N ASP A 25 -15.71 2.35 12.33
CA ASP A 25 -16.76 2.10 11.36
C ASP A 25 -16.20 1.85 9.95
N ASN A 26 -16.82 0.90 9.22
CA ASN A 26 -16.33 0.50 7.89
C ASN A 26 -16.46 1.64 6.86
N ASP A 27 -17.47 2.50 6.97
CA ASP A 27 -17.67 3.65 6.07
C ASP A 27 -16.57 4.70 6.30
N TYR A 28 -16.23 4.97 7.57
CA TYR A 28 -15.12 5.84 7.94
C TYR A 28 -13.77 5.32 7.41
N LEU A 29 -13.45 4.04 7.62
CA LEU A 29 -12.22 3.44 7.12
C LEU A 29 -12.17 3.43 5.58
N ALA A 30 -13.30 3.16 4.93
CA ALA A 30 -13.42 3.20 3.48
C ALA A 30 -13.19 4.61 2.93
N LEU A 31 -13.66 5.66 3.63
CA LEU A 31 -13.43 7.04 3.26
C LEU A 31 -11.94 7.40 3.33
N HIS A 32 -11.26 7.06 4.42
CA HIS A 32 -9.81 7.27 4.58
C HIS A 32 -9.00 6.55 3.49
N LEU A 33 -9.35 5.29 3.23
CA LEU A 33 -8.71 4.51 2.16
C LEU A 33 -8.96 5.13 0.79
N GLY A 34 -10.21 5.52 0.50
CA GLY A 34 -10.60 6.16 -0.76
C GLY A 34 -9.83 7.46 -1.01
N PHE A 35 -9.72 8.32 0.01
CA PHE A 35 -8.94 9.56 -0.08
C PHE A 35 -7.45 9.31 -0.30
N TYR A 36 -6.83 8.39 0.44
CA TYR A 36 -5.44 7.99 0.21
C TYR A 36 -5.23 7.50 -1.24
N LEU A 37 -6.07 6.59 -1.69
CA LEU A 37 -5.99 6.06 -3.06
C LEU A 37 -6.19 7.17 -4.11
N ALA A 38 -7.10 8.12 -3.89
CA ALA A 38 -7.31 9.27 -4.76
C ALA A 38 -6.09 10.19 -4.81
N SER A 39 -5.51 10.55 -3.65
CA SER A 39 -4.28 11.35 -3.55
C SER A 39 -3.09 10.71 -4.24
N TRP A 40 -3.09 9.38 -4.41
CA TRP A 40 -2.06 8.64 -5.14
C TRP A 40 -2.47 8.18 -6.54
N GLY A 41 -3.61 8.67 -7.04
CA GLY A 41 -3.97 8.55 -8.44
C GLY A 41 -4.72 7.30 -8.85
N MET A 42 -5.30 6.59 -7.88
CA MET A 42 -6.10 5.42 -8.17
C MET A 42 -7.51 5.77 -8.65
N TYR A 43 -7.96 7.01 -8.49
CA TYR A 43 -9.22 7.55 -9.02
C TYR A 43 -8.99 8.39 -10.29
N ARG A 44 -8.13 7.94 -11.20
CA ARG A 44 -7.93 8.61 -12.50
C ARG A 44 -7.51 7.63 -13.59
N GLY A 45 -7.61 8.09 -14.83
CA GLY A 45 -7.15 7.34 -15.99
C GLY A 45 -7.95 6.07 -16.20
N SER A 46 -7.26 4.98 -16.53
CA SER A 46 -7.88 3.70 -16.81
C SER A 46 -7.96 2.84 -15.54
N THR A 47 -8.29 3.37 -14.38
CA THR A 47 -8.69 2.57 -13.21
C THR A 47 -10.21 2.59 -13.14
N GLY A 48 -10.86 1.44 -12.93
CA GLY A 48 -12.32 1.38 -12.88
C GLY A 48 -12.91 2.25 -11.75
N LEU A 49 -12.10 2.49 -10.72
CA LEU A 49 -12.46 3.24 -9.52
C LEU A 49 -12.94 4.67 -9.77
N LEU A 50 -12.53 5.33 -10.86
CA LEU A 50 -13.04 6.67 -11.19
C LEU A 50 -14.58 6.70 -11.36
N GLN A 51 -15.20 5.54 -11.66
CA GLN A 51 -16.64 5.40 -11.85
C GLN A 51 -17.37 4.91 -10.60
N LYS A 52 -16.73 4.97 -9.44
CA LYS A 52 -17.22 4.44 -8.17
C LYS A 52 -16.96 5.46 -7.07
N ASP A 53 -17.80 5.50 -6.06
CA ASP A 53 -17.50 6.23 -4.83
C ASP A 53 -16.56 5.42 -3.92
N TYR A 54 -16.24 5.95 -2.73
CA TYR A 54 -15.39 5.27 -1.76
C TYR A 54 -16.02 4.00 -1.17
N LYS A 55 -17.34 3.82 -1.25
CA LYS A 55 -18.04 2.68 -0.64
C LYS A 55 -17.72 1.35 -1.34
N ILE A 56 -17.17 1.38 -2.56
CA ILE A 56 -16.59 0.19 -3.19
C ILE A 56 -15.51 -0.48 -2.32
N HIS A 57 -14.90 0.27 -1.39
CA HIS A 57 -13.88 -0.24 -0.49
C HIS A 57 -14.42 -0.94 0.76
N VAL A 58 -15.72 -0.87 1.08
CA VAL A 58 -16.27 -1.46 2.32
C VAL A 58 -15.93 -2.96 2.45
N GLY A 59 -16.15 -3.76 1.41
CA GLY A 59 -15.77 -5.18 1.46
C GLY A 59 -14.25 -5.42 1.55
N ALA A 60 -13.43 -4.51 1.01
CA ALA A 60 -11.98 -4.56 1.22
C ALA A 60 -11.60 -4.26 2.68
N ILE A 61 -12.34 -3.38 3.36
CA ILE A 61 -12.15 -3.10 4.80
C ILE A 61 -12.41 -4.37 5.60
N GLU A 62 -13.52 -5.06 5.34
CA GLU A 62 -13.87 -6.31 6.02
C GLU A 62 -12.77 -7.36 5.87
N ILE A 63 -12.24 -7.52 4.65
CA ILE A 63 -11.07 -8.38 4.39
C ILE A 63 -9.88 -7.93 5.23
N ILE A 64 -9.49 -6.65 5.17
CA ILE A 64 -8.33 -6.12 5.92
C ILE A 64 -8.46 -6.37 7.42
N LYS A 65 -9.65 -6.21 8.00
CA LYS A 65 -9.89 -6.47 9.43
C LYS A 65 -9.56 -7.91 9.83
N THR A 66 -9.82 -8.90 8.96
CA THR A 66 -9.46 -10.31 9.24
C THR A 66 -7.96 -10.59 9.27
N TYR A 67 -7.16 -9.78 8.58
CA TYR A 67 -5.70 -9.92 8.51
C TYR A 67 -4.94 -8.97 9.44
N HIS A 68 -5.63 -7.97 10.00
CA HIS A 68 -5.01 -6.88 10.75
C HIS A 68 -4.12 -7.36 11.90
N LYS A 69 -4.63 -8.26 12.74
CA LYS A 69 -3.88 -8.81 13.88
C LYS A 69 -2.54 -9.43 13.47
N ASP A 70 -2.48 -10.03 12.30
CA ASP A 70 -1.32 -10.82 11.85
C ASP A 70 -0.35 -10.04 10.97
N LEU A 71 -0.82 -8.99 10.30
CA LEU A 71 -0.08 -8.29 9.25
C LEU A 71 0.08 -6.79 9.49
N ARG A 72 -0.57 -6.19 10.49
CA ARG A 72 -0.44 -4.76 10.79
C ARG A 72 0.92 -4.45 11.39
N CYS A 73 1.82 -3.89 10.60
CA CYS A 73 3.11 -3.40 11.08
C CYS A 73 2.92 -2.19 12.02
N LYS A 74 3.67 -2.12 13.11
CA LYS A 74 3.69 -1.02 14.10
C LYS A 74 4.99 -1.10 14.89
N VAL A 75 5.20 -0.15 15.81
CA VAL A 75 6.47 -0.03 16.57
C VAL A 75 6.95 -1.35 17.20
N ASP A 76 6.02 -2.13 17.75
CA ASP A 76 6.32 -3.39 18.44
C ASP A 76 6.17 -4.65 17.55
N PHE A 77 5.85 -4.49 16.26
CA PHE A 77 5.62 -5.62 15.37
C PHE A 77 5.90 -5.27 13.90
N GLU A 78 6.79 -6.03 13.27
CA GLU A 78 7.05 -5.99 11.84
C GLU A 78 6.91 -7.40 11.26
N VAL A 79 6.42 -7.49 10.02
CA VAL A 79 6.33 -8.78 9.32
C VAL A 79 7.71 -9.31 8.95
N SER A 80 7.82 -10.63 8.85
CA SER A 80 9.03 -11.34 8.40
C SER A 80 8.78 -12.13 7.12
N LYS A 81 9.81 -12.80 6.61
CA LYS A 81 9.74 -13.68 5.44
C LYS A 81 8.66 -14.78 5.59
N ASP A 82 8.37 -15.22 6.83
CA ASP A 82 7.31 -16.20 7.11
C ASP A 82 5.89 -15.66 6.86
N SER A 83 5.74 -14.34 6.70
CA SER A 83 4.45 -13.70 6.43
C SER A 83 4.10 -13.65 4.94
N ILE A 84 5.01 -14.03 4.03
CA ILE A 84 4.81 -13.90 2.58
C ILE A 84 3.52 -14.60 2.12
N ASP A 85 3.29 -15.84 2.54
CA ASP A 85 2.10 -16.59 2.14
C ASP A 85 0.81 -15.90 2.58
N LYS A 86 0.80 -15.30 3.77
CA LYS A 86 -0.34 -14.57 4.30
C LYS A 86 -0.56 -13.25 3.56
N ILE A 87 0.51 -12.54 3.18
CA ILE A 87 0.43 -11.33 2.35
C ILE A 87 -0.13 -11.67 0.96
N ILE A 88 0.32 -12.77 0.34
CA ILE A 88 -0.20 -13.23 -0.95
C ILE A 88 -1.66 -13.66 -0.84
N LYS A 89 -2.05 -14.34 0.25
CA LYS A 89 -3.45 -14.68 0.51
C LYS A 89 -4.33 -13.43 0.62
N LEU A 90 -3.90 -12.43 1.39
CA LEU A 90 -4.59 -11.14 1.49
C LEU A 90 -4.70 -10.46 0.11
N LYS A 91 -3.62 -10.43 -0.68
CA LYS A 91 -3.65 -9.92 -2.06
C LYS A 91 -4.74 -10.61 -2.88
N ASN A 92 -4.84 -11.93 -2.80
CA ASN A 92 -5.82 -12.72 -3.56
C ASN A 92 -7.25 -12.44 -3.10
N ASP A 93 -7.50 -12.33 -1.80
CA ASP A 93 -8.84 -11.99 -1.27
C ASP A 93 -9.27 -10.60 -1.74
N LEU A 94 -8.37 -9.61 -1.68
CA LEU A 94 -8.62 -8.28 -2.23
C LEU A 94 -8.83 -8.35 -3.76
N PHE A 95 -8.05 -9.15 -4.48
CA PHE A 95 -8.23 -9.36 -5.91
C PHE A 95 -9.65 -9.85 -6.22
N HIS A 96 -10.12 -10.88 -5.50
CA HIS A 96 -11.45 -11.43 -5.67
C HIS A 96 -12.54 -10.40 -5.37
N HIS A 97 -12.37 -9.60 -4.31
CA HIS A 97 -13.30 -8.50 -3.99
C HIS A 97 -13.42 -7.50 -5.13
N TYR A 98 -12.31 -6.96 -5.66
CA TYR A 98 -12.42 -5.93 -6.71
C TYR A 98 -12.79 -6.51 -8.09
N ASN A 99 -12.47 -7.77 -8.36
CA ASN A 99 -12.74 -8.44 -9.63
C ASN A 99 -14.21 -8.86 -9.82
N GLN A 100 -15.04 -8.73 -8.77
CA GLN A 100 -16.48 -8.97 -8.85
C GLN A 100 -17.23 -7.78 -9.48
N PHE A 101 -16.65 -6.58 -9.47
CA PHE A 101 -17.32 -5.38 -9.95
C PHE A 101 -17.15 -5.16 -11.45
N ASN A 102 -18.23 -4.68 -12.07
CA ASN A 102 -18.19 -4.08 -13.40
C ASN A 102 -18.11 -2.56 -13.31
N TYR A 103 -17.42 -1.97 -14.28
CA TYR A 103 -17.16 -0.53 -14.34
C TYR A 103 -17.71 0.05 -15.63
N GLN A 104 -18.31 1.24 -15.51
CA GLN A 104 -18.84 1.96 -16.66
C GLN A 104 -17.70 2.39 -17.59
N THR A 105 -17.86 2.14 -18.88
CA THR A 105 -16.92 2.59 -19.91
C THR A 105 -17.38 3.92 -20.52
N LYS A 106 -16.52 4.55 -21.31
CA LYS A 106 -16.87 5.74 -22.11
C LYS A 106 -18.02 5.49 -23.10
N ARG A 107 -18.31 4.23 -23.43
CA ARG A 107 -19.38 3.82 -24.34
C ARG A 107 -20.70 3.52 -23.62
N ASN A 108 -20.80 3.87 -22.33
CA ASN A 108 -21.94 3.56 -21.48
C ASN A 108 -22.24 2.05 -21.36
N THR A 109 -21.21 1.22 -21.53
CA THR A 109 -21.26 -0.24 -21.27
C THR A 109 -20.62 -0.53 -19.92
N PHE A 110 -20.88 -1.73 -19.37
CA PHE A 110 -20.23 -2.20 -18.15
C PHE A 110 -19.27 -3.34 -18.47
N GLU A 111 -18.00 -3.16 -18.11
CA GLU A 111 -16.95 -4.15 -18.36
C GLU A 111 -16.24 -4.56 -17.08
N LYS A 112 -15.82 -5.82 -17.02
CA LYS A 112 -14.93 -6.28 -15.96
C LYS A 112 -13.57 -5.64 -16.13
N LYS A 113 -13.00 -5.26 -15.00
CA LYS A 113 -11.66 -4.70 -14.96
C LYS A 113 -10.91 -5.25 -13.75
N PRO A 114 -10.03 -6.24 -13.97
CA PRO A 114 -9.25 -6.81 -12.89
C PRO A 114 -8.44 -5.73 -12.14
N PRO A 115 -8.36 -5.79 -10.81
CA PRO A 115 -7.53 -4.87 -10.04
C PRO A 115 -6.06 -5.09 -10.37
N THR A 116 -5.28 -4.00 -10.40
CA THR A 116 -3.84 -4.06 -10.65
C THR A 116 -3.05 -4.36 -9.38
N ASP A 117 -1.85 -4.91 -9.52
CA ASP A 117 -0.91 -5.05 -8.41
C ASP A 117 -0.68 -3.71 -7.70
N THR A 118 -0.61 -2.60 -8.44
CA THR A 118 -0.50 -1.25 -7.86
C THR A 118 -1.68 -0.90 -6.94
N LEU A 119 -2.92 -1.23 -7.32
CA LEU A 119 -4.09 -0.98 -6.46
C LEU A 119 -3.99 -1.80 -5.18
N LEU A 120 -3.80 -3.12 -5.33
CA LEU A 120 -3.81 -4.06 -4.22
C LEU A 120 -2.67 -3.76 -3.23
N SER A 121 -1.47 -3.51 -3.73
CA SER A 121 -0.31 -3.18 -2.91
C SER A 121 -0.41 -1.80 -2.24
N LYS A 122 -1.03 -0.79 -2.88
CA LYS A 122 -1.32 0.49 -2.21
C LYS A 122 -2.31 0.32 -1.07
N ILE A 123 -3.38 -0.45 -1.26
CA ILE A 123 -4.32 -0.77 -0.18
C ILE A 123 -3.57 -1.38 1.01
N ILE A 124 -2.72 -2.38 0.77
CA ILE A 124 -1.95 -3.05 1.84
C ILE A 124 -0.95 -2.09 2.50
N LEU A 125 -0.23 -1.26 1.73
CA LEU A 125 0.71 -0.27 2.28
C LEU A 125 0.00 0.79 3.12
N GLY A 126 -1.16 1.28 2.67
CA GLY A 126 -1.92 2.34 3.33
C GLY A 126 -2.67 1.88 4.58
N THR A 127 -2.95 0.58 4.71
CA THR A 127 -3.74 0.04 5.81
C THR A 127 -2.91 -0.79 6.80
N LEU A 128 -2.06 -1.68 6.30
CA LEU A 128 -1.31 -2.64 7.11
C LEU A 128 0.18 -2.32 7.21
N GLY A 129 0.76 -1.77 6.13
CA GLY A 129 2.18 -1.44 6.08
C GLY A 129 3.11 -2.63 5.83
N CYS A 130 2.57 -3.82 5.50
CA CYS A 130 3.33 -5.07 5.32
C CYS A 130 3.78 -5.37 3.88
N SER A 131 3.65 -4.41 2.96
CA SER A 131 4.11 -4.50 1.57
C SER A 131 4.33 -3.09 1.03
N PRO A 132 5.29 -2.85 0.12
CA PRO A 132 5.41 -1.55 -0.55
C PRO A 132 4.35 -1.42 -1.64
N ALA A 133 4.19 -0.23 -2.23
CA ALA A 133 3.32 -0.05 -3.39
C ALA A 133 4.06 -0.41 -4.68
N PHE A 134 3.61 -1.45 -5.38
CA PHE A 134 4.13 -1.87 -6.69
C PHE A 134 3.60 -0.94 -7.80
N ASP A 135 3.91 0.36 -7.68
CA ASP A 135 3.64 1.36 -8.70
C ASP A 135 4.82 1.55 -9.66
N ARG A 136 4.64 2.44 -10.66
CA ARG A 136 5.64 2.65 -11.70
C ARG A 136 7.00 3.07 -11.12
N TYR A 137 7.02 4.05 -10.21
CA TYR A 137 8.28 4.59 -9.70
C TYR A 137 8.96 3.62 -8.75
N PHE A 138 8.21 2.93 -7.89
CA PHE A 138 8.76 1.83 -7.09
C PHE A 138 9.42 0.77 -7.98
N ASN A 139 8.69 0.29 -9.00
CA ASN A 139 9.20 -0.74 -9.90
C ASN A 139 10.42 -0.27 -10.70
N ASP A 140 10.44 0.98 -11.14
CA ASP A 140 11.60 1.53 -11.85
C ASP A 140 12.82 1.69 -10.94
N GLY A 141 12.63 2.02 -9.66
CA GLY A 141 13.70 2.02 -8.66
C GLY A 141 14.25 0.63 -8.36
N VAL A 142 13.39 -0.38 -8.23
CA VAL A 142 13.81 -1.78 -8.05
C VAL A 142 14.67 -2.26 -9.23
N LYS A 143 14.29 -1.90 -10.47
CA LYS A 143 15.06 -2.25 -11.68
C LYS A 143 16.47 -1.65 -11.69
N LEU A 144 16.69 -0.47 -11.10
CA LEU A 144 18.02 0.15 -11.02
C LEU A 144 19.01 -0.67 -10.19
N LYS A 145 18.51 -1.54 -9.32
CA LYS A 145 19.33 -2.50 -8.57
C LYS A 145 19.49 -3.84 -9.30
N ASN A 146 19.21 -3.87 -10.61
CA ASN A 146 19.27 -5.05 -11.50
C ASN A 146 18.34 -6.20 -11.09
N ILE A 147 17.19 -5.90 -10.50
CA ILE A 147 16.24 -6.92 -10.02
C ILE A 147 14.95 -6.89 -10.84
N SER A 148 14.46 -8.09 -11.18
CA SER A 148 13.19 -8.29 -11.90
C SER A 148 11.96 -8.40 -10.97
N ALA A 149 12.04 -7.87 -9.75
CA ALA A 149 11.01 -7.97 -8.71
C ALA A 149 9.96 -6.86 -8.83
N THR A 150 9.30 -6.79 -9.98
CA THR A 150 8.39 -5.67 -10.32
C THR A 150 6.90 -6.06 -10.31
N LYS A 151 6.60 -7.30 -9.95
CA LYS A 151 5.23 -7.83 -9.81
C LYS A 151 4.94 -8.11 -8.35
N PHE A 152 3.70 -7.95 -7.90
CA PHE A 152 3.35 -8.21 -6.51
C PHE A 152 3.14 -9.72 -6.29
N GLU A 153 4.24 -10.47 -6.22
CA GLU A 153 4.25 -11.93 -6.15
C GLU A 153 5.28 -12.42 -5.13
N TYR A 154 5.22 -13.71 -4.80
CA TYR A 154 6.07 -14.34 -3.78
C TYR A 154 7.55 -14.01 -3.98
N ARG A 155 8.07 -14.22 -5.19
CA ARG A 155 9.49 -14.00 -5.52
C ARG A 155 9.92 -12.54 -5.30
N SER A 156 9.05 -11.58 -5.62
CA SER A 156 9.36 -10.17 -5.38
C SER A 156 9.39 -9.86 -3.89
N LEU A 157 8.45 -10.40 -3.10
CA LEU A 157 8.42 -10.21 -1.65
C LEU A 157 9.64 -10.85 -0.99
N GLU A 158 10.00 -12.07 -1.39
CA GLU A 158 11.22 -12.75 -0.94
C GLU A 158 12.46 -11.87 -1.16
N PHE A 159 12.63 -11.34 -2.37
CA PHE A 159 13.73 -10.44 -2.66
C PHE A 159 13.71 -9.18 -1.76
N LEU A 160 12.54 -8.59 -1.55
CA LEU A 160 12.43 -7.39 -0.71
C LEU A 160 12.75 -7.70 0.76
N PHE A 161 12.40 -8.88 1.27
CA PHE A 161 12.81 -9.31 2.60
C PHE A 161 14.32 -9.52 2.70
N ASP A 162 14.96 -10.10 1.68
CA ASP A 162 16.42 -10.24 1.65
C ASP A 162 17.11 -8.85 1.58
N PHE A 163 16.53 -7.90 0.85
CA PHE A 163 16.96 -6.50 0.84
C PHE A 163 16.81 -5.83 2.22
N ILE A 164 15.67 -6.03 2.89
CA ILE A 164 15.42 -5.51 4.23
C ILE A 164 16.44 -6.07 5.22
N GLN A 165 16.69 -7.37 5.19
CA GLN A 165 17.66 -8.03 6.07
C GLN A 165 19.07 -7.45 5.89
N THR A 166 19.48 -7.21 4.64
CA THR A 166 20.79 -6.63 4.33
C THR A 166 20.91 -5.17 4.80
N ASN A 167 19.79 -4.46 4.95
CA ASN A 167 19.75 -3.02 5.27
C ASN A 167 19.08 -2.72 6.63
N GLU A 168 18.93 -3.73 7.50
CA GLU A 168 18.13 -3.65 8.72
C GLU A 168 18.55 -2.51 9.65
N SER A 169 19.86 -2.33 9.83
CA SER A 169 20.42 -1.28 10.69
C SER A 169 20.04 0.12 10.20
N LYS A 170 20.11 0.36 8.89
CA LYS A 170 19.76 1.65 8.29
C LYS A 170 18.25 1.92 8.34
N ILE A 171 17.44 0.87 8.16
CA ILE A 171 15.98 0.97 8.30
C ILE A 171 15.63 1.35 9.74
N LYS A 172 16.19 0.67 10.75
CA LYS A 172 15.96 0.99 12.16
C LYS A 172 16.40 2.40 12.54
N GLU A 173 17.53 2.86 12.00
CA GLU A 173 17.99 4.25 12.17
C GLU A 173 16.95 5.26 11.63
N LEU A 174 16.43 5.01 10.42
CA LEU A 174 15.40 5.86 9.82
C LEU A 174 14.08 5.82 10.60
N GLN A 175 13.64 4.64 11.07
CA GLN A 175 12.46 4.52 11.93
C GLN A 175 12.62 5.34 13.21
N SER A 176 13.78 5.23 13.86
CA SER A 176 14.09 5.98 15.09
C SER A 176 14.11 7.48 14.84
N TYR A 177 14.69 7.91 13.72
CA TYR A 177 14.70 9.31 13.30
C TYR A 177 13.29 9.86 13.09
N TYR A 178 12.47 9.19 12.29
CA TYR A 178 11.11 9.65 12.00
C TYR A 178 10.20 9.64 13.24
N LEU A 179 10.35 8.65 14.11
CA LEU A 179 9.60 8.60 15.36
C LEU A 179 9.97 9.78 16.26
N LYS A 180 11.27 10.11 16.37
CA LYS A 180 11.74 11.21 17.22
C LYS A 180 11.39 12.60 16.66
N GLU A 181 11.59 12.81 15.36
CA GLU A 181 11.50 14.14 14.76
C GLU A 181 10.10 14.48 14.23
N MET A 182 9.27 13.48 13.93
CA MET A 182 7.97 13.66 13.28
C MET A 182 6.81 12.96 13.99
N ASP A 183 7.07 12.34 15.15
CA ASP A 183 6.09 11.59 15.95
C ASP A 183 5.30 10.59 15.10
N ILE A 184 6.02 9.87 14.25
CA ILE A 184 5.44 8.87 13.37
C ILE A 184 6.36 7.67 13.21
N TYR A 185 5.78 6.49 13.43
CA TYR A 185 6.44 5.24 13.07
C TYR A 185 6.14 4.88 11.61
N TYR A 186 7.18 4.82 10.78
CA TYR A 186 7.06 4.26 9.45
C TYR A 186 7.39 2.76 9.47
N PRO A 187 6.46 1.89 9.02
CA PRO A 187 6.77 0.49 8.78
C PRO A 187 7.97 0.30 7.87
N THR A 188 8.62 -0.84 8.02
CA THR A 188 9.78 -1.25 7.24
C THR A 188 9.50 -1.16 5.75
N PHE A 189 8.37 -1.72 5.30
CA PHE A 189 7.98 -1.63 3.89
C PHE A 189 7.59 -0.23 3.44
N LYS A 190 7.21 0.68 4.35
CA LYS A 190 7.00 2.09 4.01
C LYS A 190 8.32 2.81 3.74
N ILE A 191 9.38 2.50 4.50
CA ILE A 191 10.73 3.02 4.23
C ILE A 191 11.26 2.47 2.89
N VAL A 192 11.10 1.17 2.66
CA VAL A 192 11.48 0.52 1.39
C VAL A 192 10.72 1.11 0.20
N ASP A 193 9.41 1.34 0.35
CA ASP A 193 8.56 2.05 -0.63
C ASP A 193 9.13 3.43 -0.95
N MET A 194 9.38 4.27 0.06
CA MET A 194 9.91 5.63 -0.14
C MET A 194 11.30 5.61 -0.80
N PHE A 195 12.16 4.67 -0.42
CA PHE A 195 13.50 4.52 -1.01
C PHE A 195 13.43 4.21 -2.51
N PHE A 196 12.77 3.11 -2.89
CA PHE A 196 12.71 2.71 -4.30
C PHE A 196 11.87 3.67 -5.14
N TRP A 197 10.80 4.23 -4.58
CA TRP A 197 10.00 5.24 -5.27
C TRP A 197 10.85 6.46 -5.63
N ASN A 198 11.67 6.95 -4.70
CA ASN A 198 12.56 8.08 -4.94
C ASN A 198 13.66 7.77 -5.97
N GLU A 199 14.23 6.57 -5.93
CA GLU A 199 15.21 6.13 -6.94
C GLU A 199 14.60 6.08 -8.34
N GLY A 200 13.38 5.55 -8.47
CA GLY A 200 12.68 5.49 -9.75
C GLY A 200 12.13 6.84 -10.23
N PHE A 201 11.80 7.77 -9.32
CA PHE A 201 11.33 9.11 -9.66
C PHE A 201 12.44 10.00 -10.24
N LYS A 202 13.69 9.82 -9.80
CA LYS A 202 14.85 10.57 -10.28
C LYS A 202 15.36 10.14 -11.65
N LYS A 203 14.94 8.95 -12.12
CA LYS A 203 15.29 8.38 -13.42
C LYS A 203 14.51 9.06 -14.53
#